data_AF-A0A6J1Q881-F1
#
_entry.id   AF-A0A6J1Q881-F1
#
_cell.length_a   1.000
_cell.length_b   1.000
_cell.length_c   1.000
_cell.angle_alpha   90.00
_cell.angle_beta   90.00
_cell.angle_gamma   90.00
#
_symmetry.space_group_name_H-M   'P 1'
#
loop_
_entity.id
_entity.type
_entity.pdbx_description
1 polymer ?
#
loop_
_entity_poly.entity_id
_entity_poly.type
_entity_poly.pdbx_seq_one_letter_code
_entity_poly.pdbx_strand_id
1 'polypeptide(L)'
;MGLLTDPRAGTGKIIKLLLKWEKPLCFVLYVGGVIWLMLLALPAFNDNTYFSENALLPGLVTKESNLEQTSKQYYHELIHEMKRYPDSMPYAWLSAKFNQLHLDVYVHNFSLIYPFQEQKFVGQNVYGIVRAPRASSTEAIVVSVPYRPINSIYLDTAPSIALLLAFAKFCRKQKYWAKDIIFLITEHEQLGMQAWLDAYHGVTSGQEGILIAGDLSGRAGSIQAAINLEFHAMRITSIDVKIEGLNGQLPNLDLFNLAQNMIAKEGIQQSFQRRFDVNYRDKLKSWWYHFNTLMSMVATQATGIPTGNHGLFHRFKLFD
;
A
#
# COMPACT_ATOMS: atom_id res chain seq x y z
N MET A 1 -34.93 -40.83 -12.74
CA MET A 1 -34.49 -40.27 -14.03
C MET A 1 -33.12 -39.65 -13.83
N GLY A 2 -32.06 -40.45 -13.86
CA GLY A 2 -30.68 -39.97 -13.89
C GLY A 2 -30.16 -40.18 -15.30
N LEU A 3 -30.16 -39.12 -16.11
CA LEU A 3 -29.47 -39.10 -17.39
C LEU A 3 -27.96 -39.00 -17.08
N LEU A 4 -27.37 -40.15 -16.82
CA LEU A 4 -25.94 -40.38 -16.94
C LEU A 4 -25.59 -40.25 -18.43
N THR A 5 -25.31 -39.04 -18.89
CA THR A 5 -24.52 -38.86 -20.12
C THR A 5 -23.11 -39.38 -19.84
N ASP A 6 -22.91 -40.66 -20.12
CA ASP A 6 -21.62 -41.33 -20.13
C ASP A 6 -20.76 -40.72 -21.27
N PRO A 7 -19.68 -39.96 -20.98
CA PRO A 7 -18.90 -39.27 -22.01
C PRO A 7 -18.10 -40.25 -22.90
N ARG A 8 -18.18 -41.56 -22.62
CA ARG A 8 -17.49 -42.63 -23.35
C ARG A 8 -18.21 -43.07 -24.64
N ALA A 9 -19.48 -42.69 -24.82
CA ALA A 9 -20.34 -43.29 -25.83
C ALA A 9 -20.32 -42.61 -27.22
N GLY A 10 -19.73 -41.41 -27.39
CA GLY A 10 -20.05 -40.59 -28.57
C GLY A 10 -18.96 -39.87 -29.35
N THR A 11 -17.72 -39.72 -28.88
CA THR A 11 -16.83 -38.72 -29.51
C THR A 11 -15.37 -39.17 -29.67
N GLY A 12 -14.94 -39.27 -30.93
CA GLY A 12 -13.56 -39.13 -31.42
C GLY A 12 -12.51 -40.14 -30.97
N LYS A 13 -11.88 -40.87 -31.92
CA LYS A 13 -10.63 -41.64 -31.69
C LYS A 13 -9.55 -40.85 -30.94
N ILE A 14 -9.58 -39.52 -31.08
CA ILE A 14 -8.71 -38.54 -30.41
C ILE A 14 -8.88 -38.56 -28.88
N ILE A 15 -10.10 -38.64 -28.36
CA ILE A 15 -10.37 -38.63 -26.90
C ILE A 15 -9.84 -39.91 -26.26
N LYS A 16 -10.01 -41.07 -26.91
CA LYS A 16 -9.45 -42.35 -26.44
C LYS A 16 -7.92 -42.36 -26.45
N LEU A 17 -7.29 -41.66 -27.40
CA LEU A 17 -5.84 -41.52 -27.48
C LEU A 17 -5.31 -40.58 -26.38
N LEU A 18 -6.01 -39.47 -26.11
CA LEU A 18 -5.69 -38.54 -25.02
C LEU A 18 -5.79 -39.20 -23.64
N LEU A 19 -6.84 -40.00 -23.40
CA LEU A 19 -7.01 -40.77 -22.16
C LEU A 19 -5.92 -41.85 -21.98
N LYS A 20 -5.41 -42.43 -23.08
CA LYS A 20 -4.32 -43.42 -23.01
C LYS A 20 -2.98 -42.78 -22.61
N TRP A 21 -2.75 -41.53 -23.02
CA TRP A 21 -1.52 -40.77 -22.80
C TRP A 21 -1.68 -39.67 -21.75
N GLU A 22 -2.76 -39.67 -20.98
CA GLU A 22 -3.09 -38.63 -20.01
C GLU A 22 -1.96 -38.40 -19.02
N LYS A 23 -1.48 -39.45 -18.35
CA LYS A 23 -0.42 -39.36 -17.35
C LYS A 23 0.91 -38.82 -17.90
N PRO A 24 1.49 -39.36 -18.99
CA PRO A 24 2.74 -38.82 -19.53
C PRO A 24 2.57 -37.41 -20.09
N LEU A 25 1.40 -37.08 -20.68
CA LEU A 25 1.14 -35.74 -21.21
C LEU A 25 1.02 -34.71 -20.09
N CYS A 26 0.30 -35.01 -19.02
CA CYS A 26 0.25 -34.18 -17.82
C CYS A 26 1.64 -33.98 -17.20
N PHE A 27 2.46 -35.03 -17.13
CA PHE A 27 3.83 -34.92 -16.61
C PHE A 27 4.71 -34.01 -17.49
N VAL A 28 4.66 -34.17 -18.81
CA VAL A 28 5.43 -33.33 -19.74
C VAL A 28 4.97 -31.87 -19.69
N LEU A 29 3.66 -31.62 -19.62
CA LEU A 29 3.12 -30.26 -19.46
C LEU A 29 3.52 -29.64 -18.13
N TYR A 30 3.53 -30.42 -17.05
CA TYR A 30 3.99 -29.96 -15.74
C TYR A 30 5.47 -29.59 -15.76
N VAL A 31 6.33 -30.46 -16.28
CA VAL A 31 7.77 -30.18 -16.44
C VAL A 31 7.99 -28.96 -17.35
N GLY A 32 7.24 -28.87 -18.45
CA GLY A 32 7.25 -27.70 -19.33
C GLY A 32 6.89 -26.40 -18.61
N GLY A 33 5.85 -26.43 -17.77
CA GLY A 33 5.45 -25.28 -16.94
C GLY A 33 6.53 -24.88 -15.93
N VAL A 34 7.18 -25.86 -15.28
CA VAL A 34 8.30 -25.59 -14.35
C VAL A 34 9.49 -24.96 -15.08
N ILE A 35 9.84 -25.46 -16.27
CA ILE A 35 10.89 -24.87 -17.11
C ILE A 35 10.52 -23.44 -17.52
N TRP A 36 9.26 -23.20 -17.90
CA TRP A 36 8.79 -21.87 -18.28
C TRP A 36 8.86 -20.88 -17.11
N LEU A 37 8.53 -21.32 -15.89
CA LEU A 37 8.68 -20.52 -14.68
C LEU A 37 10.14 -20.13 -14.43
N MET A 38 11.10 -21.04 -14.66
CA MET A 38 12.52 -20.73 -14.58
C MET A 38 12.98 -19.74 -15.67
N LEU A 39 12.38 -19.80 -16.87
CA LEU A 39 12.70 -18.89 -17.98
C LEU A 39 12.20 -17.47 -17.72
N LEU A 40 11.10 -17.26 -16.98
CA LEU A 40 10.60 -15.93 -16.59
C LEU A 40 11.62 -15.10 -15.78
N ALA A 41 12.56 -15.76 -15.10
CA ALA A 41 13.64 -15.06 -14.38
C ALA A 41 14.75 -14.52 -15.31
N LEU A 42 14.75 -14.86 -16.61
CA LEU A 42 15.71 -14.32 -17.56
C LEU A 42 15.28 -12.92 -18.02
N PRO A 43 16.16 -11.91 -17.94
CA PRO A 43 15.87 -10.55 -18.39
C PRO A 43 15.44 -10.46 -19.86
N ALA A 44 15.84 -11.42 -20.71
CA ALA A 44 15.49 -11.42 -22.13
C ALA A 44 13.99 -11.61 -22.41
N PHE A 45 13.25 -12.15 -21.45
CA PHE A 45 11.79 -12.33 -21.55
C PHE A 45 11.00 -11.26 -20.77
N ASN A 46 11.69 -10.34 -20.10
CA ASN A 46 11.07 -9.25 -19.35
C ASN A 46 11.18 -7.97 -20.16
N ASP A 47 10.03 -7.45 -20.60
CA ASP A 47 9.97 -6.12 -21.21
C ASP A 47 10.31 -5.04 -20.16
N ASN A 48 10.80 -3.91 -20.63
CA ASN A 48 10.96 -2.74 -19.78
C ASN A 48 9.60 -2.28 -19.26
N THR A 49 9.57 -1.76 -18.04
CA THR A 49 8.36 -1.19 -17.45
C THR A 49 7.92 0.03 -18.26
N TYR A 50 6.68 0.01 -18.74
CA TYR A 50 6.07 1.13 -19.46
C TYR A 50 4.99 1.80 -18.59
N PHE A 51 4.64 3.03 -18.94
CA PHE A 51 3.48 3.73 -18.36
C PHE A 51 2.30 3.56 -19.30
N SER A 52 1.24 2.93 -18.83
CA SER A 52 0.00 2.80 -19.59
C SER A 52 -0.88 4.07 -19.50
N GLU A 53 -0.78 4.80 -18.38
CA GLU A 53 -1.60 5.96 -18.09
C GLU A 53 -0.90 7.30 -18.38
N ASN A 54 -1.48 8.06 -19.31
CA ASN A 54 -0.97 9.38 -19.71
C ASN A 54 -1.11 10.47 -18.63
N ALA A 55 -1.83 10.21 -17.53
CA ALA A 55 -2.07 11.20 -16.48
C ALA A 55 -0.93 11.30 -15.46
N LEU A 56 -0.01 10.32 -15.43
CA LEU A 56 1.03 10.22 -14.40
C LEU A 56 2.35 10.90 -14.78
N LEU A 57 2.48 11.43 -16.01
CA LEU A 57 3.62 12.15 -16.62
C LEU A 57 4.79 12.45 -15.65
N PRO A 58 5.62 11.42 -15.35
CA PRO A 58 6.68 11.56 -14.37
C PRO A 58 7.78 12.45 -14.96
N GLY A 59 7.90 13.67 -14.45
CA GLY A 59 9.02 14.56 -14.79
C GLY A 59 8.67 15.98 -15.20
N LEU A 60 7.39 16.31 -15.37
CA LEU A 60 6.93 17.69 -15.65
C LEU A 60 6.77 18.57 -14.40
N VAL A 61 7.01 18.04 -13.20
CA VAL A 61 6.81 18.76 -11.93
C VAL A 61 8.12 19.41 -11.47
N THR A 62 8.04 20.68 -11.08
CA THR A 62 9.15 21.45 -10.52
C THR A 62 9.41 21.05 -9.06
N LYS A 63 10.69 20.84 -8.71
CA LYS A 63 11.14 20.44 -7.37
C LYS A 63 11.20 21.62 -6.39
N GLU A 64 10.16 22.43 -6.33
CA GLU A 64 10.14 23.55 -5.39
C GLU A 64 9.71 23.08 -4.00
N SER A 65 10.57 22.38 -3.26
CA SER A 65 10.20 21.98 -1.90
C SER A 65 11.37 21.96 -0.92
N ASN A 66 11.48 22.99 -0.09
CA ASN A 66 12.29 22.95 1.14
C ASN A 66 11.46 22.31 2.28
N LEU A 67 11.19 21.00 2.14
CA LEU A 67 10.44 20.20 3.12
C LEU A 67 11.33 19.77 4.28
N GLU A 68 12.63 19.62 4.08
CA GLU A 68 13.55 19.02 5.05
C GLU A 68 13.58 19.78 6.37
N GLN A 69 13.74 21.11 6.33
CA GLN A 69 13.79 21.92 7.55
C GLN A 69 12.46 21.88 8.32
N THR A 70 11.35 21.95 7.60
CA THR A 70 10.00 21.89 8.21
C THR A 70 9.74 20.51 8.82
N SER A 71 10.12 19.43 8.11
CA SER A 71 9.98 18.06 8.60
C SER A 71 10.83 17.84 9.85
N LYS A 72 12.07 18.36 9.88
CA LYS A 72 12.92 18.31 11.09
C LYS A 72 12.27 19.02 12.27
N GLN A 73 11.66 20.18 12.07
CA GLN A 73 10.95 20.91 13.13
C GLN A 73 9.79 20.08 13.70
N TYR A 74 8.90 19.58 12.84
CA TYR A 74 7.78 18.76 13.27
C TYR A 74 8.22 17.46 13.95
N TYR A 75 9.33 16.86 13.52
CA TYR A 75 9.88 15.68 14.16
C TYR A 75 10.29 15.94 15.62
N HIS A 76 11.03 17.02 15.88
CA HIS A 76 11.44 17.34 17.26
C HIS A 76 10.25 17.67 18.16
N GLU A 77 9.26 18.40 17.64
CA GLU A 77 8.03 18.70 18.38
C GLU A 77 7.23 17.43 18.69
N LEU A 78 7.08 16.53 17.71
CA LEU A 78 6.37 15.27 17.88
C LEU A 78 7.07 14.38 18.92
N ILE A 79 8.39 14.23 18.84
CA ILE A 79 9.16 13.42 19.80
C ILE A 79 9.00 13.98 21.23
N HIS A 80 8.92 15.29 21.40
CA HIS A 80 8.67 15.90 22.71
C HIS A 80 7.29 15.51 23.26
N GLU A 81 6.25 15.53 22.43
CA GLU A 81 4.90 15.10 22.82
C GLU A 81 4.80 13.58 23.05
N MET A 82 5.46 12.77 22.23
CA MET A 82 5.51 11.32 22.42
C MET A 82 6.15 10.95 23.77
N LYS A 83 7.18 11.69 24.21
CA LYS A 83 7.80 11.49 25.53
C LYS A 83 6.85 11.85 26.68
N ARG A 84 5.94 12.80 26.45
CA ARG A 84 4.93 13.20 27.43
C ARG A 84 3.80 12.17 27.55
N TYR A 85 3.45 11.53 26.44
CA TYR A 85 2.40 10.51 26.33
C TYR A 85 2.95 9.23 25.66
N PRO A 86 3.72 8.40 26.38
CA PRO A 86 4.47 7.28 25.76
C PRO A 86 3.59 6.15 25.23
N ASP A 87 2.40 5.96 25.82
CA ASP A 87 1.52 4.82 25.53
C ASP A 87 0.36 5.14 24.59
N SER A 88 0.14 6.42 24.25
CA SER A 88 -1.00 6.85 23.45
C SER A 88 -0.59 7.80 22.34
N MET A 89 -1.41 7.92 21.31
CA MET A 89 -1.20 8.92 20.27
C MET A 89 -1.52 10.33 20.78
N PRO A 90 -0.70 11.36 20.50
CA PRO A 90 -0.97 12.73 20.94
C PRO A 90 -2.05 13.39 20.06
N TYR A 91 -3.31 12.95 20.20
CA TYR A 91 -4.46 13.37 19.39
C TYR A 91 -4.66 14.89 19.36
N ALA A 92 -4.60 15.52 20.53
CA ALA A 92 -4.80 16.97 20.68
C ALA A 92 -3.71 17.75 19.95
N TRP A 93 -2.46 17.27 19.99
CA TRP A 93 -1.37 17.91 19.28
C TRP A 93 -1.51 17.74 17.76
N LEU A 94 -1.81 16.52 17.29
CA LEU A 94 -1.98 16.23 15.86
C LEU A 94 -3.13 17.04 15.26
N SER A 95 -4.29 17.05 15.92
CA SER A 95 -5.45 17.82 15.49
C SER A 95 -5.16 19.33 15.50
N ALA A 96 -4.49 19.84 16.53
CA ALA A 96 -4.05 21.23 16.56
C ALA A 96 -3.07 21.58 15.44
N LYS A 97 -2.13 20.69 15.11
CA LYS A 97 -1.17 20.89 14.01
C LYS A 97 -1.85 20.91 12.66
N PHE A 98 -2.78 20.00 12.37
CA PHE A 98 -3.56 20.06 11.14
C PHE A 98 -4.42 21.33 11.06
N ASN A 99 -4.98 21.78 12.17
CA ASN A 99 -5.79 23.00 12.21
C ASN A 99 -4.93 24.26 11.99
N GLN A 100 -3.72 24.32 12.57
CA GLN A 100 -2.73 25.37 12.32
C GLN A 100 -2.31 25.43 10.84
N LEU A 101 -2.38 24.30 10.14
CA LEU A 101 -2.12 24.22 8.71
C LEU A 101 -3.35 24.58 7.85
N HIS A 102 -4.48 24.94 8.46
CA HIS A 102 -5.75 25.26 7.80
C HIS A 102 -6.31 24.12 6.94
N LEU A 103 -6.25 22.89 7.47
CA LEU A 103 -6.94 21.72 6.90
C LEU A 103 -8.28 21.50 7.59
N ASP A 104 -9.18 20.79 6.90
CA ASP A 104 -10.38 20.28 7.54
C ASP A 104 -9.99 19.09 8.42
N VAL A 105 -10.01 19.25 9.75
CA VAL A 105 -9.51 18.25 10.71
C VAL A 105 -10.65 17.45 11.30
N TYR A 106 -10.45 16.14 11.37
CA TYR A 106 -11.42 15.21 11.92
C TYR A 106 -10.74 14.15 12.79
N VAL A 107 -11.46 13.69 13.80
CA VAL A 107 -11.08 12.56 14.64
C VAL A 107 -12.11 11.46 14.41
N HIS A 108 -11.62 10.25 14.19
CA HIS A 108 -12.43 9.07 13.90
C HIS A 108 -12.24 8.05 15.00
N ASN A 109 -13.32 7.77 15.73
CA ASN A 109 -13.30 6.81 16.83
C ASN A 109 -13.82 5.46 16.35
N PHE A 110 -13.11 4.40 16.67
CA PHE A 110 -13.53 3.04 16.37
C PHE A 110 -13.39 2.16 17.62
N SER A 111 -14.09 1.03 17.61
CA SER A 111 -13.95 0.04 18.68
C SER A 111 -13.93 -1.38 18.16
N LEU A 112 -13.09 -2.20 18.77
CA LEU A 112 -12.96 -3.62 18.51
C LEU A 112 -13.54 -4.38 19.70
N ILE A 113 -14.59 -5.15 19.45
CA ILE A 113 -15.18 -6.07 20.42
C ILE A 113 -14.54 -7.43 20.17
N TYR A 114 -13.81 -7.93 21.16
CA TYR A 114 -13.16 -9.23 21.02
C TYR A 114 -14.24 -10.34 21.07
N PRO A 115 -14.29 -11.26 20.10
CA PRO A 115 -15.37 -12.26 20.05
C PRO A 115 -15.29 -13.30 21.18
N PHE A 116 -14.10 -13.52 21.75
CA PHE A 116 -13.85 -14.56 22.76
C PHE A 116 -13.62 -14.01 24.18
N GLN A 117 -13.62 -12.70 24.36
CA GLN A 117 -13.41 -12.02 25.64
C GLN A 117 -14.34 -10.81 25.66
N GLU A 118 -15.06 -10.55 26.74
CA GLU A 118 -15.90 -9.34 26.89
C GLU A 118 -15.08 -8.04 27.03
N GLN A 119 -13.94 -7.96 26.35
CA GLN A 119 -13.07 -6.79 26.31
C GLN A 119 -13.37 -5.97 25.07
N LYS A 120 -13.61 -4.68 25.30
CA LYS A 120 -13.78 -3.67 24.27
C LYS A 120 -12.50 -2.84 24.18
N PHE A 121 -11.83 -2.92 23.04
CA PHE A 121 -10.72 -2.04 22.70
C PHE A 121 -11.24 -0.84 21.93
N VAL A 122 -10.73 0.34 22.23
CA VAL A 122 -11.10 1.59 21.57
C VAL A 122 -9.84 2.18 20.97
N GLY A 123 -9.95 2.69 19.75
CA GLY A 123 -8.87 3.43 19.10
C GLY A 123 -9.40 4.67 18.41
N GLN A 124 -8.49 5.58 18.09
CA GLN A 124 -8.81 6.84 17.43
C GLN A 124 -7.84 7.14 16.29
N ASN A 125 -8.36 7.44 15.11
CA ASN A 125 -7.58 7.94 13.99
C ASN A 125 -7.74 9.46 13.89
N VAL A 126 -6.70 10.14 13.41
CA VAL A 126 -6.75 11.59 13.14
C VAL A 126 -6.46 11.80 11.67
N TYR A 127 -7.30 12.58 10.99
CA TYR A 127 -7.08 12.90 9.59
C TYR A 127 -7.40 14.36 9.28
N GLY A 128 -6.66 14.90 8.31
CA GLY A 128 -6.84 16.25 7.78
C GLY A 128 -7.08 16.20 6.28
N ILE A 129 -8.03 16.98 5.77
CA ILE A 129 -8.33 17.06 4.33
C ILE A 129 -7.88 18.43 3.80
N VAL A 130 -7.05 18.41 2.75
CA VAL A 130 -6.80 19.58 1.90
C VAL A 130 -7.75 19.49 0.71
N ARG A 131 -8.70 20.42 0.63
CA ARG A 131 -9.62 20.54 -0.50
C ARG A 131 -8.91 21.10 -1.73
N ALA A 132 -9.16 20.52 -2.89
CA ALA A 132 -8.67 21.00 -4.18
C ALA A 132 -9.27 22.38 -4.51
N PRO A 133 -8.45 23.44 -4.70
CA PRO A 133 -8.99 24.78 -4.95
C PRO A 133 -9.74 24.94 -6.27
N ARG A 134 -9.51 24.03 -7.24
CA ARG A 134 -9.99 24.13 -8.63
C ARG A 134 -10.91 22.99 -9.06
N ALA A 135 -11.29 22.10 -8.15
CA ALA A 135 -12.10 20.93 -8.47
C ALA A 135 -13.28 20.79 -7.50
N SER A 136 -14.28 20.01 -7.90
CA SER A 136 -15.52 19.77 -7.16
C SER A 136 -15.37 18.78 -5.99
N SER A 137 -14.14 18.54 -5.50
CA SER A 137 -13.85 17.59 -4.42
C SER A 137 -14.44 16.18 -4.63
N THR A 138 -14.56 15.75 -5.88
CA THR A 138 -15.13 14.44 -6.28
C THR A 138 -14.15 13.29 -6.22
N GLU A 139 -12.85 13.59 -6.18
CA GLU A 139 -11.76 12.63 -6.16
C GLU A 139 -10.74 13.01 -5.09
N ALA A 140 -10.13 11.99 -4.48
CA ALA A 140 -9.19 12.16 -3.39
C ALA A 140 -7.96 11.26 -3.53
N ILE A 141 -6.84 11.71 -2.97
CA ILE A 141 -5.62 10.93 -2.76
C ILE A 141 -5.38 10.81 -1.27
N VAL A 142 -5.07 9.61 -0.78
CA VAL A 142 -4.77 9.36 0.63
C VAL A 142 -3.26 9.25 0.82
N VAL A 143 -2.73 10.00 1.77
CA VAL A 143 -1.38 9.83 2.30
C VAL A 143 -1.52 9.41 3.75
N SER A 144 -1.17 8.15 4.03
CA SER A 144 -1.34 7.56 5.36
C SER A 144 -0.02 7.29 6.05
N VAL A 145 -0.03 7.41 7.38
CA VAL A 145 1.08 6.99 8.24
C VAL A 145 0.51 6.32 9.48
N PRO A 146 0.97 5.11 9.85
CA PRO A 146 0.62 4.54 11.14
C PRO A 146 1.42 5.20 12.27
N TYR A 147 0.74 5.55 13.37
CA TYR A 147 1.41 6.02 14.57
C TYR A 147 1.82 4.84 15.45
N ARG A 148 3.10 4.84 15.86
CA ARG A 148 3.68 3.83 16.75
C ARG A 148 4.10 4.48 18.07
N PRO A 149 3.53 4.06 19.21
CA PRO A 149 3.97 4.51 20.52
C PRO A 149 5.45 4.14 20.78
N ILE A 150 6.10 4.83 21.73
CA ILE A 150 7.51 4.62 22.07
C ILE A 150 7.77 3.17 22.53
N ASN A 151 6.78 2.59 23.22
CA ASN A 151 6.86 1.24 23.77
C ASN A 151 6.43 0.15 22.77
N SER A 152 6.24 0.50 21.49
CA SER A 152 5.86 -0.46 20.45
C SER A 152 7.00 -1.43 20.11
N ILE A 153 6.62 -2.64 19.69
CA ILE A 153 7.55 -3.65 19.18
C ILE A 153 8.07 -3.25 17.78
N TYR A 154 7.29 -2.45 17.05
CA TYR A 154 7.60 -2.01 15.70
C TYR A 154 8.53 -0.79 15.69
N LEU A 155 9.31 -0.65 14.62
CA LEU A 155 10.19 0.50 14.41
C LEU A 155 9.40 1.80 14.34
N ASP A 156 9.95 2.85 14.96
CA ASP A 156 9.36 4.19 15.00
C ASP A 156 9.04 4.74 13.60
N THR A 157 7.88 5.40 13.50
CA THR A 157 7.34 6.04 12.30
C THR A 157 7.19 7.56 12.48
N ALA A 158 7.64 8.14 13.60
CA ALA A 158 7.66 9.59 13.83
C ALA A 158 8.30 10.41 12.68
N PRO A 159 9.39 9.96 12.00
CA PRO A 159 9.91 10.65 10.81
C PRO A 159 8.88 10.76 9.68
N SER A 160 8.04 9.73 9.51
CA SER A 160 6.99 9.69 8.48
C SER A 160 5.87 10.66 8.79
N ILE A 161 5.45 10.75 10.06
CA ILE A 161 4.43 11.71 10.49
C ILE A 161 4.92 13.14 10.30
N ALA A 162 6.19 13.40 10.64
CA ALA A 162 6.79 14.70 10.46
C ALA A 162 6.87 15.09 8.96
N LEU A 163 7.23 14.14 8.10
CA LEU A 163 7.22 14.33 6.65
C LEU A 163 5.81 14.58 6.12
N LEU A 164 4.82 13.83 6.60
CA LEU A 164 3.41 13.99 6.26
C LEU A 164 2.91 15.39 6.63
N LEU A 165 3.23 15.90 7.82
CA LEU A 165 2.86 17.26 8.25
C LEU A 165 3.56 18.34 7.41
N ALA A 166 4.84 18.15 7.09
CA ALA A 166 5.58 19.05 6.21
C ALA A 166 4.96 19.06 4.79
N PHE A 167 4.58 17.89 4.29
CA PHE A 167 3.93 17.75 2.99
C PHE A 167 2.53 18.36 3.00
N ALA A 168 1.74 18.20 4.05
CA ALA A 168 0.45 18.86 4.22
C ALA A 168 0.59 20.40 4.17
N LYS A 169 1.59 20.96 4.85
CA LYS A 169 1.91 22.39 4.79
C LYS A 169 2.27 22.84 3.38
N PHE A 170 3.02 22.02 2.65
CA PHE A 170 3.37 22.29 1.26
C PHE A 170 2.12 22.26 0.36
N CYS A 171 1.32 21.21 0.45
CA CYS A 171 0.10 21.03 -0.35
C CYS A 171 -0.87 22.19 -0.15
N ARG A 172 -1.06 22.68 1.09
CA ARG A 172 -1.97 23.79 1.36
C ARG A 172 -1.59 25.08 0.61
N LYS A 173 -0.30 25.32 0.36
CA LYS A 173 0.18 26.52 -0.36
C LYS A 173 -0.09 26.44 -1.86
N GLN A 174 -0.19 25.24 -2.43
CA GLN A 174 -0.32 25.05 -3.86
C GLN A 174 -1.77 25.24 -4.33
N LYS A 175 -1.94 25.99 -5.43
CA LYS A 175 -3.25 26.35 -5.98
C LYS A 175 -3.73 25.44 -7.11
N TYR A 176 -2.87 24.53 -7.59
CA TYR A 176 -3.09 23.73 -8.80
C TYR A 176 -3.53 22.30 -8.54
N TRP A 177 -3.83 21.92 -7.29
CA TRP A 177 -4.35 20.58 -7.01
C TRP A 177 -5.70 20.37 -7.67
N ALA A 178 -5.82 19.25 -8.38
CA ALA A 178 -7.05 18.80 -9.04
C ALA A 178 -7.86 17.80 -8.21
N LYS A 179 -7.26 17.24 -7.15
CA LYS A 179 -7.88 16.23 -6.26
C LYS A 179 -7.71 16.64 -4.81
N ASP A 180 -8.65 16.27 -3.97
CA ASP A 180 -8.52 16.44 -2.52
C ASP A 180 -7.37 15.55 -2.02
N ILE A 181 -6.65 15.99 -0.99
CA ILE A 181 -5.59 15.19 -0.37
C ILE A 181 -5.97 14.94 1.08
N ILE A 182 -6.11 13.66 1.44
CA ILE A 182 -6.40 13.21 2.80
C ILE A 182 -5.08 12.80 3.44
N PHE A 183 -4.73 13.45 4.55
CA PHE A 183 -3.62 13.09 5.40
C PHE A 183 -4.15 12.29 6.58
N LEU A 184 -3.87 10.99 6.63
CA LEU A 184 -4.43 10.07 7.63
C LEU A 184 -3.33 9.56 8.55
N ILE A 185 -3.51 9.72 9.85
CA ILE A 185 -2.67 9.13 10.89
C ILE A 185 -3.51 8.10 11.62
N THR A 186 -3.12 6.83 11.50
CA THR A 186 -3.88 5.71 12.08
C THR A 186 -3.27 5.22 13.37
N GLU A 187 -4.12 4.96 14.36
CA GLU A 187 -3.73 4.21 15.55
C GLU A 187 -3.88 2.69 15.29
N HIS A 188 -3.06 1.88 15.95
CA HIS A 188 -3.12 0.41 15.85
C HIS A 188 -2.93 -0.15 14.42
N GLU A 189 -2.04 0.46 13.63
CA GLU A 189 -1.63 0.00 12.29
C GLU A 189 -2.82 -0.34 11.36
N GLN A 190 -3.00 -1.64 11.06
CA GLN A 190 -3.99 -2.15 10.13
C GLN A 190 -5.40 -2.07 10.70
N LEU A 191 -5.57 -2.15 12.02
CA LEU A 191 -6.88 -2.11 12.67
C LEU A 191 -7.53 -0.74 12.50
N GLY A 192 -6.79 0.33 12.83
CA GLY A 192 -7.29 1.69 12.65
C GLY A 192 -7.51 2.01 11.19
N MET A 193 -6.65 1.55 10.30
CA MET A 193 -6.84 1.75 8.86
C MET A 193 -8.06 1.02 8.31
N GLN A 194 -8.28 -0.23 8.71
CA GLN A 194 -9.45 -0.99 8.30
C GLN A 194 -10.73 -0.31 8.79
N ALA A 195 -10.77 0.11 10.06
CA ALA A 195 -11.91 0.82 10.62
C ALA A 195 -12.20 2.13 9.88
N TRP A 196 -11.15 2.88 9.52
CA TRP A 196 -11.30 4.12 8.77
C TRP A 196 -11.82 3.88 7.35
N LEU A 197 -11.30 2.86 6.65
CA LEU A 197 -11.75 2.49 5.31
C LEU A 197 -13.21 2.00 5.31
N ASP A 198 -13.58 1.18 6.28
CA ASP A 198 -14.95 0.71 6.49
C ASP A 198 -15.90 1.90 6.71
N ALA A 199 -15.52 2.83 7.59
CA ALA A 199 -16.29 4.06 7.84
C ALA A 199 -16.31 5.00 6.63
N TYR A 200 -15.27 5.00 5.78
CA TYR A 200 -15.19 5.82 4.57
C TYR A 200 -16.14 5.34 3.48
N HIS A 201 -16.11 4.03 3.20
CA HIS A 201 -16.92 3.39 2.17
C HIS A 201 -18.32 3.00 2.67
N GLY A 202 -18.59 3.09 3.98
CA GLY A 202 -19.87 2.67 4.57
C GLY A 202 -20.09 1.17 4.48
N VAL A 203 -19.01 0.38 4.60
CA VAL A 203 -19.05 -1.08 4.55
C VAL A 203 -18.57 -1.68 5.86
N THR A 204 -18.94 -2.94 6.12
CA THR A 204 -18.40 -3.71 7.25
C THR A 204 -17.50 -4.81 6.72
N SER A 205 -16.26 -4.85 7.23
CA SER A 205 -15.29 -5.87 6.85
C SER A 205 -15.23 -7.01 7.87
N GLY A 206 -15.36 -8.24 7.39
CA GLY A 206 -15.30 -9.44 8.24
C GLY A 206 -16.65 -9.77 8.87
N GLN A 207 -16.64 -10.19 10.13
CA GLN A 207 -17.86 -10.52 10.87
C GLN A 207 -18.48 -9.27 11.49
N GLU A 208 -19.79 -9.11 11.32
CA GLU A 208 -20.55 -8.02 11.91
C GLU A 208 -20.43 -8.04 13.44
N GLY A 209 -20.31 -6.84 14.03
CA GLY A 209 -20.23 -6.67 15.49
C GLY A 209 -18.83 -6.84 16.09
N ILE A 210 -17.81 -7.27 15.34
CA ILE A 210 -16.43 -7.33 15.83
C ILE A 210 -15.74 -5.96 15.73
N LEU A 211 -15.61 -5.43 14.52
CA LEU A 211 -15.04 -4.11 14.29
C LEU A 211 -16.15 -3.09 14.08
N ILE A 212 -16.38 -2.25 15.08
CA ILE A 212 -17.29 -1.11 14.98
C ILE A 212 -16.48 0.06 14.43
N ALA A 213 -16.58 0.24 13.12
CA ALA A 213 -15.92 1.31 12.39
C ALA A 213 -16.36 2.70 12.87
N GLY A 214 -17.63 2.88 13.26
CA GLY A 214 -18.17 4.19 13.61
C GLY A 214 -18.36 5.10 12.38
N ASP A 215 -18.71 6.36 12.62
CA ASP A 215 -19.00 7.34 11.56
C ASP A 215 -17.83 8.30 11.34
N LEU A 216 -17.72 8.81 10.10
CA LEU A 216 -16.77 9.87 9.76
C LEU A 216 -17.49 11.22 9.75
N SER A 217 -16.99 12.16 10.56
CA SER A 217 -17.51 13.53 10.62
C SER A 217 -17.28 14.33 9.33
N GLY A 218 -16.30 13.93 8.51
CA GLY A 218 -16.03 14.54 7.22
C GLY A 218 -15.44 13.56 6.22
N ARG A 219 -15.83 13.68 4.95
CA ARG A 219 -15.34 12.84 3.85
C ARG A 219 -14.84 13.68 2.68
N ALA A 220 -13.97 13.10 1.87
CA ALA A 220 -13.63 13.61 0.56
C ALA A 220 -14.32 12.79 -0.53
N GLY A 221 -13.99 13.07 -1.78
CA GLY A 221 -14.48 12.32 -2.93
C GLY A 221 -13.99 10.87 -3.00
N SER A 222 -14.23 10.19 -4.13
CA SER A 222 -13.76 8.82 -4.32
C SER A 222 -12.23 8.77 -4.22
N ILE A 223 -11.70 7.83 -3.44
CA ILE A 223 -10.25 7.65 -3.32
C ILE A 223 -9.76 7.06 -4.64
N GLN A 224 -8.76 7.71 -5.23
CA GLN A 224 -8.11 7.28 -6.47
C GLN A 224 -6.74 6.67 -6.17
N ALA A 225 -5.91 7.30 -5.35
CA ALA A 225 -4.62 6.73 -5.00
C ALA A 225 -4.43 6.76 -3.49
N ALA A 226 -3.69 5.78 -2.97
CA ALA A 226 -3.27 5.74 -1.59
C ALA A 226 -1.78 5.45 -1.50
N ILE A 227 -1.08 6.22 -0.68
CA ILE A 227 0.35 6.05 -0.40
C ILE A 227 0.51 5.95 1.11
N ASN A 228 1.12 4.86 1.57
CA ASN A 228 1.44 4.67 2.97
C ASN A 228 2.94 4.93 3.20
N LEU A 229 3.27 5.87 4.07
CA LEU A 229 4.67 6.26 4.34
C LEU A 229 5.16 5.59 5.64
N GLU A 230 6.22 4.80 5.53
CA GLU A 230 6.87 4.10 6.66
C GLU A 230 8.39 4.30 6.62
N PHE A 231 8.83 5.51 6.90
CA PHE A 231 10.22 5.89 7.15
C PHE A 231 10.57 5.82 8.64
N HIS A 232 11.71 5.19 8.93
CA HIS A 232 12.25 5.00 10.28
C HIS A 232 13.38 5.98 10.65
N ALA A 233 13.80 6.82 9.71
CA ALA A 233 14.85 7.82 9.93
C ALA A 233 14.60 9.07 9.08
N MET A 234 15.03 10.22 9.60
CA MET A 234 14.95 11.51 8.89
C MET A 234 15.91 11.60 7.69
N ARG A 235 16.98 10.80 7.69
CA ARG A 235 17.93 10.69 6.58
C ARG A 235 17.87 9.28 6.03
N ILE A 236 17.47 9.15 4.77
CA ILE A 236 17.21 7.87 4.12
C ILE A 236 18.33 7.60 3.11
N THR A 237 18.87 6.39 3.12
CA THR A 237 19.86 5.92 2.13
C THR A 237 19.18 5.16 0.99
N SER A 238 18.15 4.39 1.33
CA SER A 238 17.40 3.56 0.39
C SER A 238 15.92 3.52 0.74
N ILE A 239 15.07 3.38 -0.28
CA ILE A 239 13.61 3.26 -0.14
C ILE A 239 13.19 1.92 -0.70
N ASP A 240 12.49 1.13 0.12
CA ASP A 240 11.89 -0.13 -0.29
C ASP A 240 10.41 0.09 -0.62
N VAL A 241 10.04 -0.13 -1.89
CA VAL A 241 8.65 0.02 -2.33
C VAL A 241 7.93 -1.32 -2.15
N LYS A 242 6.98 -1.35 -1.21
CA LYS A 242 6.13 -2.51 -0.94
C LYS A 242 4.85 -2.46 -1.75
N ILE A 243 4.39 -3.61 -2.25
CA ILE A 243 3.21 -3.70 -3.12
C ILE A 243 2.25 -4.82 -2.72
N GLU A 244 2.56 -5.60 -1.69
CA GLU A 244 1.77 -6.78 -1.33
C GLU A 244 0.43 -6.36 -0.72
N GLY A 245 -0.67 -6.72 -1.38
CA GLY A 245 -2.03 -6.51 -0.91
C GLY A 245 -2.66 -7.72 -0.23
N LEU A 246 -3.85 -7.51 0.34
CA LEU A 246 -4.69 -8.61 0.84
C LEU A 246 -5.00 -9.61 -0.28
N ASN A 247 -4.95 -10.90 0.04
CA ASN A 247 -5.24 -12.01 -0.90
C ASN A 247 -4.41 -11.98 -2.19
N GLY A 248 -3.19 -11.44 -2.14
CA GLY A 248 -2.29 -11.39 -3.31
C GLY A 248 -2.68 -10.33 -4.35
N GLN A 249 -3.56 -9.38 -4.00
CA GLN A 249 -3.84 -8.23 -4.86
C GLN A 249 -2.60 -7.34 -5.01
N LEU A 250 -2.48 -6.70 -6.17
CA LEU A 250 -1.37 -5.81 -6.51
C LEU A 250 -1.88 -4.42 -6.88
N PRO A 251 -1.08 -3.36 -6.64
CA PRO A 251 -1.37 -2.02 -7.13
C PRO A 251 -1.31 -1.97 -8.66
N ASN A 252 -1.85 -0.88 -9.20
CA ASN A 252 -1.57 -0.49 -10.57
C ASN A 252 -0.04 -0.40 -10.78
N LEU A 253 0.46 -1.08 -11.81
CA LEU A 253 1.87 -1.12 -12.18
C LEU A 253 2.41 0.28 -12.48
N ASP A 254 1.59 1.17 -13.02
CA ASP A 254 2.01 2.54 -13.34
C ASP A 254 2.33 3.36 -12.10
N LEU A 255 1.58 3.18 -11.00
CA LEU A 255 1.86 3.86 -9.74
C LEU A 255 3.19 3.36 -9.14
N PHE A 256 3.44 2.05 -9.23
CA PHE A 256 4.70 1.46 -8.82
C PHE A 256 5.87 1.98 -9.66
N ASN A 257 5.74 1.96 -10.99
CA ASN A 257 6.75 2.47 -11.92
C ASN A 257 7.03 3.96 -11.68
N LEU A 258 6.01 4.75 -11.38
CA LEU A 258 6.16 6.16 -11.06
C LEU A 258 6.96 6.34 -9.77
N ALA A 259 6.63 5.59 -8.72
CA ALA A 259 7.35 5.65 -7.45
C ALA A 259 8.83 5.32 -7.65
N GLN A 260 9.14 4.21 -8.33
CA GLN A 260 10.52 3.79 -8.62
C GLN A 260 11.27 4.86 -9.42
N ASN A 261 10.68 5.35 -10.52
CA ASN A 261 11.32 6.36 -11.35
C ASN A 261 11.56 7.70 -10.61
N MET A 262 10.66 8.10 -9.72
CA MET A 262 10.86 9.29 -8.88
C MET A 262 12.00 9.09 -7.87
N ILE A 263 12.07 7.93 -7.21
CA ILE A 263 13.15 7.58 -6.27
C ILE A 263 14.50 7.60 -6.99
N ALA A 264 14.58 6.96 -8.16
CA ALA A 264 15.79 6.94 -8.99
C ALA A 264 16.19 8.36 -9.45
N LYS A 265 15.21 9.20 -9.82
CA LYS A 265 15.46 10.60 -10.22
C LYS A 265 15.99 11.48 -9.08
N GLU A 266 15.67 11.16 -7.83
CA GLU A 266 16.26 11.81 -6.65
C GLU A 266 17.63 11.23 -6.25
N GLY A 267 18.15 10.23 -6.98
CA GLY A 267 19.43 9.61 -6.68
C GLY A 267 19.44 8.75 -5.42
N ILE A 268 18.26 8.38 -4.91
CA ILE A 268 18.11 7.49 -3.75
C ILE A 268 18.14 6.05 -4.25
N GLN A 269 18.77 5.16 -3.48
CA GLN A 269 18.81 3.74 -3.84
C GLN A 269 17.42 3.12 -3.70
N GLN A 270 16.84 2.68 -4.80
CA GLN A 270 15.59 1.95 -4.79
C GLN A 270 15.81 0.47 -4.49
N SER A 271 14.95 -0.10 -3.65
CA SER A 271 14.86 -1.55 -3.47
C SER A 271 13.42 -2.03 -3.67
N PHE A 272 13.31 -3.28 -4.08
CA PHE A 272 12.06 -4.01 -4.14
C PHE A 272 12.25 -5.33 -3.39
N GLN A 273 11.40 -5.63 -2.41
CA GLN A 273 11.57 -6.78 -1.51
C GLN A 273 12.94 -6.84 -0.83
N ARG A 274 13.45 -5.67 -0.41
CA ARG A 274 14.79 -5.53 0.20
C ARG A 274 15.94 -5.99 -0.72
N ARG A 275 15.69 -6.05 -2.02
CA ARG A 275 16.66 -6.38 -3.06
C ARG A 275 16.89 -5.14 -3.93
N PHE A 276 18.16 -4.76 -4.05
CA PHE A 276 18.58 -3.62 -4.85
C PHE A 276 18.66 -4.00 -6.33
N ASP A 277 18.55 -3.00 -7.20
CA ASP A 277 18.83 -3.20 -8.61
C ASP A 277 20.35 -3.41 -8.81
N VAL A 278 20.77 -4.66 -8.99
CA VAL A 278 22.17 -5.06 -9.13
C VAL A 278 22.40 -5.76 -10.45
N ASN A 279 23.16 -5.10 -11.33
CA ASN A 279 23.62 -5.69 -12.59
C ASN A 279 24.87 -6.53 -12.38
N TYR A 280 24.70 -7.85 -12.24
CA TYR A 280 25.81 -8.80 -12.26
C TYR A 280 26.33 -9.02 -13.68
N ARG A 281 27.65 -8.96 -13.88
CA ARG A 281 28.30 -9.31 -15.16
C ARG A 281 28.11 -10.78 -15.54
N ASP A 282 28.01 -11.65 -14.54
CA ASP A 282 27.80 -13.08 -14.71
C ASP A 282 26.30 -13.37 -14.89
N LYS A 283 25.94 -13.92 -16.06
CA LYS A 283 24.56 -14.23 -16.43
C LYS A 283 23.90 -15.22 -15.49
N LEU A 284 24.64 -16.21 -14.97
CA LEU A 284 24.09 -17.21 -14.05
C LEU A 284 23.77 -16.59 -12.68
N LYS A 285 24.66 -15.70 -12.18
CA LYS A 285 24.42 -14.97 -10.93
C LYS A 285 23.25 -14.00 -11.07
N SER A 286 23.16 -13.29 -12.19
CA SER A 286 22.03 -12.41 -12.50
C SER A 286 20.71 -13.19 -12.54
N TRP A 287 20.68 -14.33 -13.24
CA TRP A 287 19.50 -15.19 -13.29
C TRP A 287 19.10 -15.71 -11.92
N TRP A 288 20.05 -16.22 -11.12
CA TRP A 288 19.78 -16.69 -9.76
C TRP A 288 19.25 -15.57 -8.86
N TYR A 289 19.74 -14.34 -9.04
CA TYR A 289 19.26 -13.17 -8.31
C TYR A 289 17.80 -12.85 -8.64
N HIS A 290 17.45 -12.77 -9.93
CA HIS A 290 16.09 -12.51 -10.37
C HIS A 290 15.13 -13.65 -9.99
N PHE A 291 15.57 -14.91 -10.12
CA PHE A 291 14.78 -16.07 -9.72
C PHE A 291 14.44 -16.04 -8.22
N ASN A 292 15.43 -15.75 -7.37
CA ASN A 292 15.18 -15.59 -5.93
C ASN A 292 14.26 -14.41 -5.61
N THR A 293 14.32 -13.34 -6.40
CA THR A 293 13.42 -12.18 -6.24
C THR A 293 11.98 -12.56 -6.61
N LEU A 294 11.79 -13.23 -7.74
CA LEU A 294 10.50 -13.75 -8.19
C LEU A 294 9.92 -14.73 -7.17
N MET A 295 10.72 -15.69 -6.69
CA MET A 295 10.25 -16.68 -5.71
C MET A 295 9.93 -16.04 -4.35
N SER A 296 10.70 -15.03 -3.95
CA SER A 296 10.40 -14.22 -2.76
C SER A 296 9.04 -13.54 -2.91
N MET A 297 8.73 -12.98 -4.08
CA MET A 297 7.43 -12.36 -4.38
C MET A 297 6.28 -13.35 -4.33
N VAL A 298 6.46 -14.51 -4.95
CA VAL A 298 5.45 -15.57 -4.91
C VAL A 298 5.21 -16.02 -3.47
N ALA A 299 6.28 -16.20 -2.68
CA ALA A 299 6.18 -16.64 -1.30
C ALA A 299 5.48 -15.59 -0.40
N THR A 300 5.79 -14.30 -0.56
CA THR A 300 5.12 -13.25 0.23
C THR A 300 3.66 -13.11 -0.17
N GLN A 301 3.34 -13.12 -1.47
CA GLN A 301 1.96 -13.03 -1.95
C GLN A 301 1.12 -14.25 -1.60
N ALA A 302 1.72 -15.44 -1.59
CA ALA A 302 1.03 -16.69 -1.24
C ALA A 302 0.48 -16.67 0.20
N THR A 303 1.05 -15.86 1.09
CA THR A 303 0.52 -15.71 2.46
C THR A 303 -0.84 -15.00 2.48
N GLY A 304 -1.16 -14.23 1.45
CA GLY A 304 -2.37 -13.41 1.37
C GLY A 304 -2.43 -12.27 2.39
N ILE A 305 -1.36 -12.06 3.17
CA ILE A 305 -1.28 -11.05 4.23
C ILE A 305 -0.47 -9.85 3.72
N PRO A 306 -0.99 -8.62 3.85
CA PRO A 306 -0.27 -7.43 3.42
C PRO A 306 0.90 -7.12 4.35
N THR A 307 1.98 -6.61 3.76
CA THR A 307 3.23 -6.26 4.46
C THR A 307 3.21 -4.89 5.15
N GLY A 308 2.09 -4.18 5.03
CA GLY A 308 1.87 -2.84 5.57
C GLY A 308 0.43 -2.40 5.35
N ASN A 309 0.15 -1.17 5.79
CA ASN A 309 -1.18 -0.56 5.74
C ASN A 309 -1.70 -0.34 4.30
N HIS A 310 -0.80 -0.17 3.32
CA HIS A 310 -1.16 0.00 1.91
C HIS A 310 -2.02 -1.15 1.37
N GLY A 311 -1.84 -2.37 1.88
CA GLY A 311 -2.48 -3.55 1.33
C GLY A 311 -3.99 -3.62 1.54
N LEU A 312 -4.53 -2.83 2.47
CA LEU A 312 -5.97 -2.76 2.77
C LEU A 312 -6.74 -1.96 1.70
N PHE A 313 -6.06 -1.05 1.01
CA PHE A 313 -6.68 -0.20 0.00
C PHE A 313 -7.06 -0.97 -1.28
N HIS A 314 -6.38 -2.07 -1.61
CA HIS A 314 -6.65 -2.82 -2.85
C HIS A 314 -8.06 -3.39 -2.92
N ARG A 315 -8.66 -3.73 -1.77
CA ARG A 315 -10.03 -4.23 -1.70
C ARG A 315 -11.05 -3.26 -2.31
N PHE A 316 -10.77 -1.96 -2.23
CA PHE A 316 -11.67 -0.90 -2.67
C PHE A 316 -11.42 -0.45 -4.11
N LYS A 317 -10.59 -1.19 -4.87
CA LYS A 317 -10.27 -0.95 -6.30
C LYS A 317 -10.05 0.54 -6.62
N LEU A 318 -8.95 1.08 -6.12
CA LEU A 318 -8.68 2.52 -6.25
C LEU A 318 -8.26 2.95 -7.67
N PHE A 319 -7.95 2.02 -8.58
CA PHE A 319 -7.79 2.26 -10.01
C PHE A 319 -8.16 0.97 -10.76
N ASP A 320 -9.11 1.03 -11.68
CA ASP A 320 -9.23 0.14 -12.84
C ASP A 320 -9.00 1.01 -14.09
#